data_AF-A0A9K3L280-F1
#
_entry.id   AF-A0A9K3L280-F1
#
_cell.length_a   1.000
_cell.length_b   1.000
_cell.length_c   1.000
_cell.angle_alpha   90.00
_cell.angle_beta   90.00
_cell.angle_gamma   90.00
#
_symmetry.space_group_name_H-M   'P 1'
#
loop_
_entity.id
_entity.type
_entity.pdbx_description
1 polymer ?
#
loop_
_entity_poly.entity_id
_entity_poly.type
_entity_poly.pdbx_seq_one_letter_code
_entity_poly.pdbx_strand_id
1 'polypeptide(L)'
;MMNLCFASLLAFSPASTVAWVSSTTKSLSHPRKSASLQNKFRPQPLASTPTMSTGSLHGQNSCFLPLKQLDQDYYAPRIVQIAGAYPGLTKEEFFAVKSEPSPELGQWTYDFSDPDGPQLGTVAIEGSNVVASCEDPVVIIAEHPSLAVPLPEVIKDPVDLIVLVDRAANRFAERKFLVLSISGGNELKIGAFPSKQDLPEGCEILGQVVLCQIPWLPSMKPTKSGFMEVDEYF
;
A
#
# COMPACT_ATOMS: atom_id res chain seq x y z
N MET A 1 35.80 38.90 -34.21
CA MET A 1 36.12 40.33 -33.99
C MET A 1 35.05 41.16 -34.69
N MET A 2 34.34 41.97 -33.89
CA MET A 2 33.57 43.19 -34.19
C MET A 2 32.84 43.35 -35.54
N ASN A 3 31.50 43.39 -35.49
CA ASN A 3 30.68 44.62 -35.61
C ASN A 3 29.29 44.28 -36.16
N LEU A 4 28.21 44.73 -35.51
CA LEU A 4 27.32 45.79 -36.02
C LEU A 4 26.08 45.97 -35.12
N CYS A 5 25.84 47.23 -34.80
CA CYS A 5 24.67 47.76 -34.10
C CYS A 5 23.49 48.02 -35.06
N PHE A 6 22.31 48.17 -34.44
CA PHE A 6 21.20 49.12 -34.71
C PHE A 6 19.79 48.53 -34.93
N ALA A 7 18.97 48.75 -33.89
CA ALA A 7 17.67 49.41 -33.86
C ALA A 7 16.44 48.91 -34.66
N SER A 8 15.38 48.68 -33.85
CA SER A 8 14.03 49.26 -33.91
C SER A 8 13.11 48.95 -35.10
N LEU A 9 11.94 48.38 -34.80
CA LEU A 9 10.64 48.90 -35.23
C LEU A 9 9.49 48.24 -34.46
N LEU A 10 8.69 49.11 -33.83
CA LEU A 10 7.36 48.83 -33.29
C LEU A 10 6.38 48.50 -34.43
N ALA A 11 5.47 47.55 -34.20
CA ALA A 11 4.22 47.48 -34.96
C ALA A 11 3.09 46.94 -34.07
N PHE A 12 1.93 47.55 -34.30
CA PHE A 12 0.69 47.49 -33.53
C PHE A 12 -0.09 46.18 -33.71
N SER A 13 -0.98 45.93 -32.74
CA SER A 13 -2.02 44.90 -32.63
C SER A 13 -2.98 44.84 -33.85
N PRO A 14 -3.74 43.74 -34.03
CA PRO A 14 -5.09 43.76 -33.43
C PRO A 14 -5.55 42.43 -32.81
N ALA A 15 -6.45 42.60 -31.84
CA ALA A 15 -7.25 41.58 -31.20
C ALA A 15 -8.07 40.75 -32.20
N SER A 16 -8.04 39.43 -32.06
CA SER A 16 -8.99 38.53 -32.70
C SER A 16 -9.93 37.95 -31.66
N THR A 17 -11.17 38.44 -31.70
CA THR A 17 -12.34 37.94 -31.00
C THR A 17 -12.74 36.60 -31.62
N VAL A 18 -12.56 35.49 -30.88
CA VAL A 18 -13.16 34.20 -31.27
C VAL A 18 -14.48 34.06 -30.53
N ALA A 19 -15.56 34.10 -31.31
CA ALA A 19 -16.91 33.89 -30.87
C ALA A 19 -17.11 32.46 -30.34
N TRP A 20 -17.63 32.35 -29.12
CA TRP A 20 -18.20 31.12 -28.58
C TRP A 20 -19.48 30.78 -29.35
N VAL A 21 -19.44 29.71 -30.12
CA VAL A 21 -20.64 29.08 -30.69
C VAL A 21 -21.21 28.14 -29.64
N SER A 22 -22.34 28.53 -29.03
CA SER A 22 -23.12 27.68 -28.14
C SER A 22 -23.82 26.59 -28.96
N SER A 23 -23.22 25.41 -29.05
CA SER A 23 -23.90 24.21 -29.53
C SER A 23 -24.89 23.72 -28.46
N THR A 24 -26.18 23.97 -28.72
CA THR A 24 -27.28 23.40 -27.94
C THR A 24 -27.47 21.95 -28.37
N THR A 25 -26.78 21.02 -27.72
CA THR A 25 -27.06 19.59 -27.86
C THR A 25 -28.15 19.18 -26.88
N LYS A 26 -29.28 18.76 -27.47
CA LYS A 26 -30.42 18.15 -26.78
C LYS A 26 -29.94 16.95 -25.97
N SER A 27 -30.08 17.07 -24.65
CA SER A 27 -29.94 15.98 -23.68
C SER A 27 -31.00 14.90 -23.96
N LEU A 28 -30.56 13.80 -24.58
CA LEU A 28 -31.29 12.54 -24.58
C LEU A 28 -30.96 11.81 -23.28
N SER A 29 -31.80 12.02 -22.27
CA SER A 29 -31.77 11.30 -21.01
C SER A 29 -32.06 9.81 -21.24
N HIS A 30 -31.00 9.00 -21.30
CA HIS A 30 -31.11 7.57 -21.01
C HIS A 30 -30.95 7.39 -19.48
N PRO A 31 -31.88 6.71 -18.81
CA PRO A 31 -31.72 6.41 -17.39
C PRO A 31 -30.59 5.40 -17.22
N ARG A 32 -29.41 5.90 -16.87
CA ARG A 32 -28.31 5.07 -16.38
C ARG A 32 -28.75 4.54 -15.02
N LYS A 33 -29.20 3.28 -14.98
CA LYS A 33 -29.35 2.53 -13.73
C LYS A 33 -27.98 2.37 -13.10
N SER A 34 -27.52 3.40 -12.39
CA SER A 34 -26.44 3.30 -11.42
C SER A 34 -27.00 2.52 -10.25
N ALA A 35 -26.86 1.20 -10.29
CA ALA A 35 -27.03 0.38 -9.09
C ALA A 35 -25.96 0.81 -8.09
N SER A 36 -26.36 1.64 -7.13
CA SER A 36 -25.57 2.04 -5.98
C SER A 36 -25.31 0.81 -5.11
N LEU A 37 -24.18 0.14 -5.34
CA LEU A 37 -23.65 -0.88 -4.43
C LEU A 37 -22.68 -0.30 -3.38
N GLN A 38 -22.51 1.02 -3.32
CA GLN A 38 -21.58 1.71 -2.41
C GLN A 38 -22.14 2.01 -1.01
N ASN A 39 -23.20 1.35 -0.53
CA ASN A 39 -23.82 1.74 0.75
C ASN A 39 -24.18 0.57 1.69
N LYS A 40 -23.44 -0.55 1.63
CA LYS A 40 -23.73 -1.73 2.47
C LYS A 40 -22.98 -1.82 3.79
N PHE A 41 -21.99 -0.96 4.05
CA PHE A 41 -21.22 -0.99 5.31
C PHE A 41 -21.04 0.41 5.90
N ARG A 42 -22.13 1.19 6.01
CA ARG A 42 -22.16 2.22 7.04
C ARG A 42 -22.45 1.49 8.36
N PRO A 43 -21.51 1.38 9.32
CA PRO A 43 -21.84 0.85 10.63
C PRO A 43 -23.00 1.68 11.16
N GLN A 44 -24.14 1.03 11.40
CA GLN A 44 -25.25 1.71 12.05
C GLN A 44 -24.76 2.18 13.41
N PRO A 45 -25.15 3.40 13.86
CA PRO A 45 -24.90 3.80 15.24
C PRO A 45 -25.40 2.66 16.14
N LEU A 46 -24.53 2.14 16.99
CA LEU A 46 -24.90 1.09 17.94
C LEU A 46 -26.16 1.58 18.67
N ALA A 47 -27.26 0.86 18.48
CA ALA A 47 -28.50 1.18 19.17
C ALA A 47 -28.21 1.17 20.67
N SER A 48 -28.66 2.20 21.39
CA SER A 48 -28.50 2.30 22.84
C SER A 48 -29.35 1.22 23.51
N THR A 49 -28.80 0.01 23.61
CA THR A 49 -29.42 -1.08 24.35
C THR A 49 -29.46 -0.70 25.84
N PRO A 50 -30.59 -0.84 26.54
CA PRO A 50 -30.64 -0.59 27.97
C PRO A 50 -29.62 -1.49 28.68
N THR A 51 -28.66 -0.87 29.36
CA THR A 51 -27.57 -1.53 30.05
C THR A 51 -28.10 -2.25 31.29
N MET A 52 -28.37 -3.55 31.17
CA MET A 52 -28.35 -4.44 32.33
C MET A 52 -26.88 -4.62 32.70
N SER A 53 -26.32 -3.70 33.50
CA SER A 53 -24.90 -3.75 33.87
C SER A 53 -24.65 -4.84 34.90
N THR A 54 -23.98 -5.91 34.50
CA THR A 54 -23.39 -6.86 35.43
C THR A 54 -22.08 -6.28 35.97
N GLY A 55 -22.02 -5.94 37.27
CA GLY A 55 -20.80 -5.47 37.94
C GLY A 55 -20.60 -3.94 37.94
N SER A 56 -19.38 -3.50 38.30
CA SER A 56 -18.99 -2.08 38.36
C SER A 56 -18.54 -1.57 36.99
N LEU A 57 -19.02 -0.40 36.59
CA LEU A 57 -18.59 0.28 35.36
C LEU A 57 -17.33 1.12 35.59
N HIS A 58 -16.70 1.60 34.50
CA HIS A 58 -15.58 2.55 34.57
C HIS A 58 -15.95 3.75 35.45
N GLY A 59 -15.12 4.02 36.47
CA GLY A 59 -15.32 5.10 37.44
C GLY A 59 -16.20 4.73 38.63
N GLN A 60 -16.84 3.55 38.64
CA GLN A 60 -17.57 3.06 39.81
C GLN A 60 -16.65 2.25 40.72
N ASN A 61 -16.84 2.36 42.04
CA ASN A 61 -16.08 1.62 43.05
C ASN A 61 -14.56 1.72 42.89
N SER A 62 -14.07 2.87 42.42
CA SER A 62 -12.65 3.10 42.11
C SER A 62 -12.06 2.14 41.07
N CYS A 63 -12.89 1.48 40.25
CA CYS A 63 -12.47 0.65 39.14
C CYS A 63 -12.41 1.48 37.85
N PHE A 64 -11.23 1.57 37.24
CA PHE A 64 -11.03 2.29 35.98
C PHE A 64 -10.53 1.33 34.91
N LEU A 65 -11.14 1.40 33.72
CA LEU A 65 -10.62 0.74 32.53
C LEU A 65 -9.24 1.31 32.16
N PRO A 66 -8.26 0.48 31.78
CA PRO A 66 -7.01 0.95 31.20
C PRO A 66 -7.31 1.49 29.80
N LEU A 67 -7.24 2.81 29.64
CA LEU A 67 -7.51 3.48 28.37
C LEU A 67 -6.19 3.88 27.70
N LYS A 68 -6.11 3.64 26.39
CA LYS A 68 -5.09 4.21 25.51
C LYS A 68 -5.79 4.91 24.36
N GLN A 69 -5.58 6.21 24.24
CA GLN A 69 -6.03 6.97 23.08
C GLN A 69 -4.90 6.97 22.04
N LEU A 70 -5.27 6.88 20.75
CA LEU A 70 -4.31 7.04 19.66
C LEU A 70 -4.00 8.52 19.47
N ASP A 71 -2.76 8.83 19.12
CA ASP A 71 -2.36 10.19 18.76
C ASP A 71 -2.99 10.59 17.42
N GLN A 72 -3.19 11.90 17.20
CA GLN A 72 -3.85 12.41 16.00
C GLN A 72 -3.06 12.11 14.72
N ASP A 73 -1.74 12.08 14.82
CA ASP A 73 -0.79 11.79 13.74
C ASP A 73 -0.33 10.32 13.74
N TYR A 74 -1.00 9.46 14.53
CA TYR A 74 -0.68 8.05 14.58
C TYR A 74 -0.96 7.36 13.24
N TYR A 75 0.07 6.74 12.68
CA TYR A 75 -0.06 5.82 11.57
C TYR A 75 -0.54 4.47 12.10
N ALA A 76 -1.81 4.12 11.85
CA ALA A 76 -2.29 2.79 12.17
C ALA A 76 -1.63 1.73 11.26
N PRO A 77 -1.34 0.54 11.80
CA PRO A 77 -0.96 -0.61 10.99
C PRO A 77 -1.98 -0.87 9.89
N ARG A 78 -1.49 -1.32 8.74
CA ARG A 78 -2.32 -1.67 7.59
C ARG A 78 -2.52 -3.16 7.54
N ILE A 79 -3.78 -3.61 7.51
CA ILE A 79 -4.12 -5.01 7.27
C ILE A 79 -4.20 -5.19 5.75
N VAL A 80 -3.35 -6.06 5.20
CA VAL A 80 -3.17 -6.23 3.75
C VAL A 80 -3.35 -7.71 3.39
N GLN A 81 -4.04 -7.98 2.29
CA GLN A 81 -4.26 -9.34 1.77
C GLN A 81 -2.99 -9.91 1.14
N ILE A 82 -2.78 -11.21 1.37
CA ILE A 82 -1.66 -11.98 0.81
C ILE A 82 -2.13 -12.58 -0.52
N ALA A 83 -1.47 -12.17 -1.61
CA ALA A 83 -1.73 -12.69 -2.95
C ALA A 83 -1.27 -14.14 -3.13
N GLY A 84 -0.12 -14.49 -2.54
CA GLY A 84 0.44 -15.84 -2.61
C GLY A 84 1.95 -15.86 -2.37
N ALA A 85 2.58 -16.97 -2.77
CA ALA A 85 3.99 -17.24 -2.52
C ALA A 85 4.85 -17.01 -3.77
N TYR A 86 6.05 -16.45 -3.59
CA TYR A 86 7.06 -16.25 -4.61
C TYR A 86 8.31 -17.09 -4.29
N PRO A 87 8.89 -17.79 -5.28
CA PRO A 87 8.50 -17.86 -6.69
C PRO A 87 7.24 -18.70 -6.94
N GLY A 88 6.63 -18.56 -8.11
CA GLY A 88 5.45 -19.35 -8.54
C GLY A 88 4.13 -18.56 -8.62
N LEU A 89 4.04 -17.40 -7.96
CA LEU A 89 2.87 -16.52 -8.02
C LEU A 89 2.53 -16.11 -9.46
N THR A 90 1.26 -16.25 -9.85
CA THR A 90 0.74 -15.85 -11.15
C THR A 90 0.16 -14.42 -11.16
N LYS A 91 -0.03 -13.85 -12.35
CA LYS A 91 -0.67 -12.53 -12.50
C LYS A 91 -2.12 -12.57 -11.99
N GLU A 92 -2.83 -13.65 -12.26
CA GLU A 92 -4.22 -13.84 -11.87
C GLU A 92 -4.38 -13.85 -10.35
N GLU A 93 -3.55 -14.61 -9.64
CA GLU A 93 -3.54 -14.66 -8.17
C GLU A 93 -3.19 -13.29 -7.56
N PHE A 94 -2.21 -12.59 -8.15
CA PHE A 94 -1.79 -11.25 -7.71
C PHE A 94 -2.90 -10.20 -7.78
N PHE A 95 -3.80 -10.30 -8.76
CA PHE A 95 -4.95 -9.40 -8.91
C PHE A 95 -6.25 -9.95 -8.30
N ALA A 96 -6.29 -11.21 -7.87
CA ALA A 96 -7.49 -11.80 -7.27
C ALA A 96 -7.82 -11.18 -5.90
N VAL A 97 -6.79 -10.74 -5.16
CA VAL A 97 -6.95 -10.12 -3.84
C VAL A 97 -7.31 -8.64 -3.94
N LYS A 98 -8.08 -8.18 -2.94
CA LYS A 98 -8.54 -6.80 -2.82
C LYS A 98 -7.66 -6.04 -1.82
N SER A 99 -7.47 -4.76 -2.09
CA SER A 99 -6.90 -3.82 -1.13
C SER A 99 -8.00 -2.95 -0.54
N GLU A 100 -7.84 -2.62 0.72
CA GLU A 100 -8.65 -1.61 1.39
C GLU A 100 -7.97 -0.23 1.27
N PRO A 101 -8.68 0.89 1.43
CA PRO A 101 -8.05 2.19 1.51
C PRO A 101 -7.21 2.33 2.79
N SER A 102 -6.26 3.26 2.77
CA SER A 102 -5.50 3.65 3.97
C SER A 102 -6.43 4.30 5.00
N PRO A 103 -6.33 3.98 6.30
CA PRO A 103 -7.09 4.66 7.34
C PRO A 103 -6.68 6.14 7.43
N GLU A 104 -7.59 6.99 7.88
CA GLU A 104 -7.22 8.34 8.30
C GLU A 104 -6.28 8.29 9.53
N LEU A 105 -5.41 9.28 9.70
CA LEU A 105 -4.49 9.33 10.84
C LEU A 105 -5.26 9.35 12.17
N GLY A 106 -4.73 8.63 13.16
CA GLY A 106 -5.39 8.45 14.46
C GLY A 106 -6.64 7.56 14.44
N GLN A 107 -7.02 6.99 13.29
CA GLN A 107 -8.14 6.05 13.17
C GLN A 107 -7.66 4.59 13.11
N TRP A 108 -8.58 3.68 13.43
CA TRP A 108 -8.35 2.25 13.34
C TRP A 108 -8.61 1.74 11.93
N THR A 109 -7.87 0.69 11.55
CA THR A 109 -8.18 -0.13 10.38
C THR A 109 -8.91 -1.38 10.86
N TYR A 110 -9.93 -1.79 10.12
CA TYR A 110 -10.64 -3.05 10.33
C TYR A 110 -10.54 -3.89 9.06
N ASP A 111 -10.34 -5.19 9.23
CA ASP A 111 -10.49 -6.18 8.17
C ASP A 111 -11.64 -7.09 8.54
N PHE A 112 -12.53 -7.30 7.58
CA PHE A 112 -13.63 -8.24 7.71
C PHE A 112 -13.41 -9.31 6.65
N SER A 113 -12.62 -10.31 7.01
CA SER A 113 -12.17 -11.33 6.08
C SER A 113 -13.37 -12.06 5.46
N ASP A 114 -13.40 -12.13 4.13
CA ASP A 114 -14.40 -12.87 3.37
C ASP A 114 -14.03 -14.35 3.38
N PRO A 115 -14.79 -15.24 4.04
CA PRO A 115 -14.43 -16.66 4.13
C PRO A 115 -14.42 -17.37 2.76
N ASP A 116 -15.14 -16.84 1.77
CA ASP A 116 -15.21 -17.38 0.42
C ASP A 116 -14.27 -16.63 -0.55
N GLY A 117 -13.49 -15.68 -0.04
CA GLY A 117 -12.60 -14.84 -0.84
C GLY A 117 -11.34 -15.60 -1.31
N PRO A 118 -10.71 -15.14 -2.42
CA PRO A 118 -9.54 -15.80 -3.00
C PRO A 118 -8.24 -15.58 -2.20
N GLN A 119 -8.28 -14.85 -1.07
CA GLN A 119 -7.09 -14.54 -0.29
C GLN A 119 -6.53 -15.76 0.44
N LEU A 120 -5.20 -15.88 0.48
CA LEU A 120 -4.51 -16.87 1.32
C LEU A 120 -4.64 -16.51 2.82
N GLY A 121 -4.72 -15.21 3.09
CA GLY A 121 -4.85 -14.63 4.43
C GLY A 121 -4.59 -13.13 4.41
N THR A 122 -4.56 -12.52 5.59
CA THR A 122 -4.17 -11.13 5.78
C THR A 122 -3.01 -11.02 6.76
N VAL A 123 -2.19 -9.98 6.58
CA VAL A 123 -1.08 -9.66 7.48
C VAL A 123 -1.16 -8.19 7.90
N ALA A 124 -0.85 -7.91 9.16
CA ALA A 124 -0.70 -6.56 9.64
C ALA A 124 0.72 -6.05 9.32
N ILE A 125 0.80 -5.01 8.50
CA ILE A 125 2.02 -4.29 8.18
C ILE A 125 2.12 -3.06 9.10
N GLU A 126 3.34 -2.77 9.54
CA GLU A 126 3.61 -1.68 10.47
C GLU A 126 3.08 -0.32 9.98
N GLY A 127 2.62 0.49 10.92
CA GLY A 127 2.14 1.84 10.64
C GLY A 127 3.32 2.77 10.37
N SER A 128 3.46 3.20 9.11
CA SER A 128 4.46 4.20 8.70
C SER A 128 3.91 5.05 7.56
N ASN A 129 4.50 6.22 7.33
CA ASN A 129 4.15 7.08 6.19
C ASN A 129 4.29 6.35 4.85
N VAL A 130 5.33 5.50 4.72
CA VAL A 130 5.59 4.75 3.48
C VAL A 130 4.45 3.76 3.21
N VAL A 131 4.01 3.01 4.22
CA VAL A 131 2.91 2.04 4.10
C VAL A 131 1.55 2.74 3.95
N ALA A 132 1.35 3.86 4.65
CA ALA A 132 0.12 4.65 4.56
C ALA A 132 -0.07 5.34 3.20
N SER A 133 1.02 5.60 2.49
CA SER A 133 1.02 6.20 1.15
C SER A 133 0.78 5.20 0.02
N CYS A 134 0.76 3.88 0.30
CA CYS A 134 0.42 2.87 -0.70
C CYS A 134 -1.04 2.99 -1.09
N GLU A 135 -1.31 3.21 -2.38
CA GLU A 135 -2.68 3.38 -2.89
C GLU A 135 -3.37 2.01 -3.07
N ASP A 136 -2.66 1.02 -3.63
CA ASP A 136 -3.20 -0.32 -3.86
C ASP A 136 -2.24 -1.40 -3.31
N PRO A 137 -2.13 -1.56 -1.99
CA PRO A 137 -1.19 -2.49 -1.37
C PRO A 137 -1.63 -3.96 -1.49
N VAL A 138 -0.64 -4.82 -1.74
CA VAL A 138 -0.78 -6.28 -1.68
C VAL A 138 0.50 -6.90 -1.11
N VAL A 139 0.36 -8.03 -0.41
CA VAL A 139 1.52 -8.77 0.13
C VAL A 139 1.82 -10.01 -0.71
N ILE A 140 3.12 -10.24 -0.92
CA ILE A 140 3.68 -11.49 -1.42
C ILE A 140 4.53 -12.10 -0.30
N ILE A 141 4.40 -13.41 -0.06
CA ILE A 141 5.34 -14.16 0.79
C ILE A 141 6.47 -14.64 -0.11
N ALA A 142 7.72 -14.28 0.18
CA ALA A 142 8.85 -14.67 -0.65
C ALA A 142 9.95 -15.30 0.18
N GLU A 143 10.62 -16.34 -0.34
CA GLU A 143 11.80 -16.88 0.34
C GLU A 143 13.00 -15.92 0.19
N HIS A 144 13.75 -15.67 1.26
CA HIS A 144 14.91 -14.76 1.21
C HIS A 144 15.94 -15.08 0.11
N PRO A 145 16.27 -16.36 -0.24
CA PRO A 145 17.22 -16.65 -1.30
C PRO A 145 16.68 -16.29 -2.68
N SER A 146 15.35 -16.39 -2.88
CA SER A 146 14.69 -16.07 -4.15
C SER A 146 14.77 -14.58 -4.50
N LEU A 147 14.94 -13.72 -3.49
CA LEU A 147 15.12 -12.27 -3.62
C LEU A 147 16.58 -11.84 -3.39
N ALA A 148 17.49 -12.79 -3.23
CA ALA A 148 18.89 -12.55 -2.88
C ALA A 148 19.07 -11.64 -1.65
N VAL A 149 18.14 -11.73 -0.68
CA VAL A 149 18.24 -10.99 0.59
C VAL A 149 19.26 -11.71 1.47
N PRO A 150 20.40 -11.09 1.81
CA PRO A 150 21.42 -11.76 2.61
C PRO A 150 20.96 -11.91 4.05
N LEU A 151 21.03 -13.14 4.58
CA LEU A 151 20.84 -13.44 6.00
C LEU A 151 22.15 -13.99 6.60
N PRO A 152 22.31 -13.94 7.93
CA PRO A 152 23.45 -14.55 8.62
C PRO A 152 23.68 -16.02 8.22
N GLU A 153 24.93 -16.41 7.96
CA GLU A 153 25.30 -17.76 7.47
C GLU A 153 24.88 -18.92 8.38
N VAL A 154 24.57 -18.64 9.65
CA VAL A 154 24.04 -19.62 10.60
C VAL A 154 22.61 -20.07 10.21
N ILE A 155 21.87 -19.26 9.47
CA ILE A 155 20.55 -19.58 8.94
C ILE A 155 20.77 -20.37 7.64
N LYS A 156 20.48 -21.66 7.69
CA LYS A 156 20.64 -22.57 6.55
C LYS A 156 19.35 -22.78 5.76
N ASP A 157 18.23 -22.73 6.47
CA ASP A 157 16.91 -22.95 5.88
C ASP A 157 16.38 -21.63 5.27
N PRO A 158 15.63 -21.72 4.16
CA PRO A 158 14.89 -20.57 3.64
C PRO A 158 14.01 -19.91 4.71
N VAL A 159 13.88 -18.60 4.62
CA VAL A 159 13.10 -17.78 5.56
C VAL A 159 12.12 -16.99 4.75
N ASP A 160 10.86 -17.05 5.15
CA ASP A 160 9.78 -16.29 4.54
C ASP A 160 9.91 -14.80 4.86
N LEU A 161 9.79 -14.00 3.82
CA LEU A 161 9.78 -12.55 3.85
C LEU A 161 8.39 -12.05 3.49
N ILE A 162 7.96 -11.00 4.18
CA ILE A 162 6.75 -10.26 3.81
C ILE A 162 7.15 -9.14 2.85
N VAL A 163 6.68 -9.22 1.61
CA VAL A 163 6.96 -8.23 0.57
C VAL A 163 5.70 -7.44 0.27
N LEU A 164 5.67 -6.19 0.73
CA LEU A 164 4.60 -5.24 0.42
C LEU A 164 4.84 -4.63 -0.96
N VAL A 165 3.84 -4.73 -1.83
CA VAL A 165 3.86 -4.18 -3.18
C VAL A 165 2.70 -3.19 -3.30
N ASP A 166 2.95 -2.05 -3.92
CA ASP A 166 1.89 -1.12 -4.37
C ASP A 166 1.61 -1.36 -5.86
N ARG A 167 0.42 -1.87 -6.17
CA ARG A 167 -0.02 -2.14 -7.55
C ARG A 167 -0.30 -0.87 -8.35
N ALA A 168 -0.61 0.24 -7.67
CA ALA A 168 -0.82 1.53 -8.32
C ALA A 168 0.50 2.09 -8.88
N ALA A 169 1.63 1.74 -8.27
CA ALA A 169 2.97 2.09 -8.71
C ALA A 169 3.47 1.18 -9.86
N ASN A 170 2.78 1.22 -11.00
CA ASN A 170 2.99 0.35 -12.16
C ASN A 170 3.86 0.96 -13.28
N ARG A 171 4.74 1.91 -12.92
CA ARG A 171 5.66 2.57 -13.85
C ARG A 171 7.10 2.24 -13.50
N PHE A 172 7.97 2.31 -14.51
CA PHE A 172 9.40 2.13 -14.29
C PHE A 172 9.93 3.21 -13.34
N ALA A 173 10.67 2.78 -12.33
CA ALA A 173 11.39 3.62 -11.40
C ALA A 173 12.79 3.04 -11.16
N GLU A 174 13.82 3.86 -11.35
CA GLU A 174 15.21 3.44 -11.12
C GLU A 174 15.46 3.15 -9.64
N ARG A 175 16.32 2.17 -9.36
CA ARG A 175 16.68 1.76 -7.99
C ARG A 175 15.48 1.32 -7.13
N LYS A 176 14.43 0.82 -7.78
CA LYS A 176 13.26 0.21 -7.14
C LYS A 176 13.10 -1.22 -7.64
N PHE A 177 12.67 -2.10 -6.74
CA PHE A 177 12.24 -3.44 -7.12
C PHE A 177 10.83 -3.36 -7.69
N LEU A 178 10.64 -3.99 -8.84
CA LEU A 178 9.39 -4.01 -9.59
C LEU A 178 8.87 -5.44 -9.66
N VAL A 179 7.55 -5.59 -9.62
CA VAL A 179 6.88 -6.85 -9.92
C VAL A 179 6.52 -6.85 -11.39
N LEU A 180 7.01 -7.85 -12.13
CA LEU A 180 6.86 -7.96 -13.58
C LEU A 180 6.07 -9.21 -13.97
N SER A 181 5.22 -9.07 -14.98
CA SER A 181 4.75 -10.18 -15.80
C SER A 181 5.55 -10.18 -17.10
N ILE A 182 6.19 -11.30 -17.44
CA ILE A 182 7.03 -11.42 -18.64
C ILE A 182 6.27 -12.24 -19.69
N SER A 183 6.19 -11.73 -20.91
CA SER A 183 5.55 -12.43 -22.04
C SER A 183 6.14 -13.84 -22.22
N GLY A 184 5.28 -14.85 -22.20
CA GLY A 184 5.67 -16.26 -22.34
C GLY A 184 5.92 -17.00 -21.01
N GLY A 185 5.92 -16.29 -19.88
CA GLY A 185 5.90 -16.89 -18.54
C GLY A 185 4.54 -16.71 -17.86
N ASN A 186 4.13 -17.70 -17.07
CA ASN A 186 2.92 -17.59 -16.24
C ASN A 186 3.21 -16.97 -14.85
N GLU A 187 4.48 -17.00 -14.43
CA GLU A 187 4.91 -16.56 -13.12
C GLU A 187 5.38 -15.10 -13.13
N LEU A 188 5.14 -14.42 -12.02
CA LEU A 188 5.69 -13.10 -11.76
C LEU A 188 7.19 -13.17 -11.48
N LYS A 189 7.90 -12.08 -11.79
CA LYS A 189 9.31 -11.88 -11.43
C LYS A 189 9.46 -10.61 -10.62
N ILE A 190 10.34 -10.64 -9.63
CA ILE A 190 10.68 -9.46 -8.81
C ILE A 190 12.12 -9.09 -9.08
N GLY A 191 12.37 -7.84 -9.47
CA GLY A 191 13.72 -7.39 -9.81
C GLY A 191 13.86 -5.87 -9.89
N ALA A 192 15.08 -5.38 -9.72
CA ALA A 192 15.44 -3.99 -9.89
C ALA A 192 16.35 -3.85 -11.13
N PHE A 193 16.15 -2.78 -11.89
CA PHE A 193 16.83 -2.57 -13.17
C PHE A 193 17.52 -1.20 -13.17
N PRO A 194 18.79 -1.09 -13.65
CA PRO A 194 19.51 0.17 -13.71
C PRO A 194 18.80 1.21 -14.59
N SER A 195 18.27 0.77 -15.72
CA SER A 195 17.58 1.61 -16.69
C SER A 195 16.35 0.93 -17.28
N LYS A 196 15.48 1.70 -17.93
CA LYS A 196 14.27 1.16 -18.58
C LYS A 196 14.61 0.19 -19.72
N GLN A 197 15.77 0.38 -20.36
CA GLN A 197 16.25 -0.47 -21.46
C GLN A 197 16.66 -1.87 -20.98
N ASP A 198 16.96 -2.02 -19.69
CA ASP A 198 17.33 -3.30 -19.09
C ASP A 198 16.10 -4.17 -18.73
N LEU A 199 14.88 -3.64 -18.90
CA LEU A 199 13.66 -4.41 -18.67
C LEU A 199 13.54 -5.55 -19.70
N PRO A 200 13.12 -6.76 -19.30
CA PRO A 200 12.87 -7.85 -20.23
C PRO A 200 11.89 -7.43 -21.35
N GLU A 201 12.14 -7.90 -22.57
CA GLU A 201 11.28 -7.59 -23.71
C GLU A 201 9.84 -8.07 -23.46
N GLY A 202 8.87 -7.20 -23.77
CA GLY A 202 7.45 -7.51 -23.61
C GLY A 202 7.01 -7.71 -22.16
N CYS A 203 7.76 -7.21 -21.17
CA CYS A 203 7.30 -7.25 -19.78
C CYS A 203 6.28 -6.14 -19.48
N GLU A 204 5.39 -6.44 -18.53
CA GLU A 204 4.45 -5.49 -17.94
C GLU A 204 4.82 -5.29 -16.46
N ILE A 205 4.93 -4.03 -16.02
CA ILE A 205 5.14 -3.70 -14.61
C ILE A 205 3.77 -3.72 -13.92
N LEU A 206 3.62 -4.60 -12.95
CA LEU A 206 2.37 -4.79 -12.21
C LEU A 206 2.33 -4.01 -10.89
N GLY A 207 3.49 -3.59 -10.39
CA GLY A 207 3.60 -2.83 -9.15
C GLY A 207 5.05 -2.64 -8.72
N GLN A 208 5.23 -1.89 -7.64
CA GLN A 208 6.52 -1.60 -7.04
C GLN A 208 6.61 -2.17 -5.63
N VAL A 209 7.71 -2.83 -5.29
CA VAL A 209 7.99 -3.24 -3.91
C VAL A 209 8.25 -1.99 -3.07
N VAL A 210 7.49 -1.84 -1.99
CA VAL A 210 7.53 -0.70 -1.08
C VAL A 210 8.31 -1.02 0.19
N LEU A 211 8.09 -2.22 0.74
CA LEU A 211 8.67 -2.67 1.99
C LEU A 211 8.91 -4.19 1.93
N CYS A 212 10.02 -4.65 2.50
CA CYS A 212 10.32 -6.06 2.70
C CYS A 212 10.65 -6.26 4.18
N GLN A 213 9.87 -7.09 4.88
CA GLN A 213 10.05 -7.37 6.29
C GLN A 213 10.60 -8.79 6.48
N ILE A 214 11.66 -8.88 7.29
CA ILE A 214 12.25 -10.14 7.74
C ILE A 214 11.63 -10.44 9.11
N PRO A 215 11.15 -11.67 9.37
CA PRO A 215 10.69 -12.03 10.70
C PRO A 215 11.83 -11.90 11.72
N TRP A 216 11.49 -11.78 13.00
CA TRP A 216 12.52 -11.84 14.03
C TRP A 216 13.19 -13.22 14.00
N LEU A 217 14.52 -13.23 13.83
CA LEU A 217 15.33 -14.45 13.89
C LEU A 217 16.23 -14.39 15.13
N PRO A 218 16.36 -15.47 15.91
CA PRO A 218 17.19 -15.50 17.11
C PRO A 218 18.67 -15.13 16.87
N SER A 219 19.17 -15.32 15.65
CA SER A 219 20.52 -14.95 15.24
C SER A 219 20.69 -13.46 14.91
N MET A 220 19.59 -12.71 14.77
CA MET A 220 19.57 -11.29 14.38
C MET A 220 19.37 -10.33 15.57
N LYS A 221 19.63 -10.76 16.82
CA LYS A 221 19.38 -9.96 18.04
C LYS A 221 19.89 -8.52 17.93
N PRO A 222 19.04 -7.50 18.14
CA PRO A 222 19.46 -6.24 18.76
C PRO A 222 19.41 -6.42 20.29
N THR A 223 20.38 -5.84 21.00
CA THR A 223 20.51 -5.88 22.48
C THR A 223 19.24 -5.41 23.21
N LYS A 224 19.08 -5.95 24.42
CA LYS A 224 18.05 -5.98 25.47
C LYS A 224 17.19 -4.74 25.47
N SER A 225 15.94 -5.01 25.82
CA SER A 225 15.04 -4.01 26.35
C SER A 225 15.67 -3.32 27.58
N GLY A 226 15.70 -2.00 27.57
CA GLY A 226 16.15 -1.12 28.66
C GLY A 226 15.27 -1.16 29.92
N PHE A 227 15.06 -2.33 30.50
CA PHE A 227 15.15 -2.42 31.96
C PHE A 227 16.64 -2.29 32.28
N MET A 228 17.04 -1.20 32.96
CA MET A 228 18.46 -0.84 33.13
C MET A 228 19.32 -1.93 33.80
N GLU A 229 18.75 -2.89 34.53
CA GLU A 229 19.48 -4.04 35.12
C GLU A 229 19.87 -5.10 34.11
N VAL A 230 19.20 -5.15 32.97
CA VAL A 230 19.43 -6.24 32.02
C VAL A 230 20.71 -5.93 31.24
N ASP A 231 21.05 -4.67 30.93
CA ASP A 231 22.15 -4.28 30.04
C ASP A 231 23.59 -4.62 30.50
N GLU A 232 23.84 -4.97 31.77
CA GLU A 232 25.21 -5.26 32.25
C GLU A 232 25.78 -6.64 31.83
N TYR A 233 24.92 -7.58 31.40
CA TYR A 233 25.34 -8.96 31.10
C TYR A 233 25.15 -9.36 29.63
N PHE A 234 25.42 -8.47 28.68
CA PHE A 234 25.41 -8.88 27.28
C PHE A 234 26.76 -9.39 26.81
#